data_AF-A0A537ZWV3-F1
#
_entry.id   AF-A0A537ZWV3-F1
#
_cell.length_a   1.000
_cell.length_b   1.000
_cell.length_c   1.000
_cell.angle_alpha   90.00
_cell.angle_beta   90.00
_cell.angle_gamma   90.00
#
_symmetry.space_group_name_H-M   'P 1'
#
loop_
_entity.id
_entity.type
_entity.pdbx_description
1 polymer ?
#
loop_
_entity_poly.entity_id
_entity_poly.type
_entity_poly.pdbx_seq_one_letter_code
_entity_poly.pdbx_strand_id
1 'polypeptide(L)'
;MAEAVAAGAERIGEAFAGARSDGRAALMPYMMGGFPDMDTSLAVADAYAESGADLVELGVPFSDPLADGPVIHAAGTRALAAGATLEGVLEICDRLA
;
A
#
# COMPACT_ATOMS: atom_id res chain seq x y z
N MET A 1 -4.49 -25.63 15.71
CA MET A 1 -4.43 -25.78 14.23
C MET A 1 -4.16 -24.38 13.71
N ALA A 2 -2.92 -24.09 13.31
CA ALA A 2 -2.59 -22.79 12.76
C ALA A 2 -3.26 -22.68 11.39
N GLU A 3 -4.10 -21.66 11.24
CA GLU A 3 -4.69 -21.29 9.96
C GLU A 3 -3.54 -21.06 8.98
N ALA A 4 -3.56 -21.78 7.85
CA ALA A 4 -2.54 -21.59 6.83
C ALA A 4 -2.70 -20.16 6.32
N VAL A 5 -1.75 -19.29 6.65
CA VAL A 5 -1.66 -17.96 6.03
C VAL A 5 -1.54 -18.22 4.54
N ALA A 6 -2.60 -17.92 3.79
CA ALA A 6 -2.59 -18.02 2.34
C ALA A 6 -1.33 -17.33 1.81
N ALA A 7 -0.64 -17.93 0.86
CA ALA A 7 0.55 -17.31 0.30
C ALA A 7 0.16 -15.94 -0.29
N GLY A 8 1.06 -14.95 -0.28
CA GLY A 8 0.74 -13.60 -0.80
C GLY A 8 0.17 -13.63 -2.24
N ALA A 9 0.65 -14.57 -3.06
CA ALA A 9 0.13 -14.80 -4.41
C ALA A 9 -1.32 -15.32 -4.44
N GLU A 10 -1.74 -16.11 -3.45
CA GLU A 10 -3.12 -16.61 -3.34
C GLU A 10 -4.07 -15.46 -3.02
N ARG A 11 -3.73 -14.61 -2.04
CA ARG A 11 -4.53 -13.40 -1.70
C ARG A 11 -4.68 -12.45 -2.91
N ILE A 12 -3.59 -12.24 -3.64
CA ILE A 12 -3.63 -11.45 -4.88
C ILE A 12 -4.55 -12.11 -5.91
N GLY A 13 -4.43 -13.43 -6.10
CA GLY A 13 -5.31 -14.18 -7.01
C GLY A 13 -6.78 -14.09 -6.64
N GLU A 14 -7.11 -14.16 -5.35
CA GLU A 14 -8.48 -14.02 -4.82
C GLU A 14 -9.06 -12.63 -5.08
N ALA A 15 -8.27 -11.57 -4.88
CA ALA A 15 -8.69 -10.20 -5.17
C ALA A 15 -9.08 -10.01 -6.65
N PHE A 16 -8.24 -10.50 -7.58
CA PHE A 16 -8.56 -10.46 -9.01
C PHE A 16 -9.75 -11.35 -9.38
N ALA A 17 -9.87 -12.53 -8.76
CA ALA A 17 -11.00 -13.43 -8.99
C ALA A 17 -12.33 -12.80 -8.55
N GLY A 18 -12.35 -12.13 -7.39
CA GLY A 18 -13.51 -11.40 -6.85
C GLY A 18 -13.94 -10.25 -7.77
N ALA A 19 -13.00 -9.37 -8.14
CA ALA A 19 -13.30 -8.28 -9.07
C ALA A 19 -13.85 -8.81 -10.42
N ARG A 20 -13.30 -9.92 -10.93
CA ARG A 20 -13.78 -10.57 -12.15
C ARG A 20 -15.19 -11.15 -11.99
N SER A 21 -15.53 -11.77 -10.85
CA SER A 21 -16.89 -12.27 -10.62
C SER A 21 -17.92 -11.16 -10.55
N ASP A 22 -17.50 -9.97 -10.11
CA ASP A 22 -18.32 -8.75 -10.08
C ASP A 22 -18.42 -8.07 -11.46
N GLY A 23 -17.74 -8.58 -12.49
CA GLY A 23 -17.74 -7.99 -13.83
C GLY A 23 -16.99 -6.66 -13.94
N ARG A 24 -16.06 -6.38 -13.01
CA ARG A 24 -15.25 -5.15 -12.96
C ARG A 24 -13.74 -5.46 -13.02
N ALA A 25 -12.93 -4.43 -13.24
CA ALA A 25 -11.49 -4.53 -13.02
C ALA A 25 -11.19 -4.45 -11.51
N ALA A 26 -10.08 -5.05 -11.08
CA ALA A 26 -9.57 -4.86 -9.73
C ALA A 26 -9.05 -3.42 -9.57
N LEU A 27 -9.37 -2.79 -8.45
CA LEU A 27 -8.92 -1.45 -8.07
C LEU A 27 -7.74 -1.58 -7.10
N MET A 28 -6.60 -1.01 -7.49
CA MET A 28 -5.37 -1.03 -6.71
C MET A 28 -4.80 0.39 -6.58
N PRO A 29 -5.22 1.20 -5.60
CA PRO A 29 -4.63 2.50 -5.36
C PRO A 29 -3.19 2.37 -4.85
N TYR A 30 -2.34 3.24 -5.36
CA TYR A 30 -0.98 3.44 -4.89
C TYR A 30 -0.91 4.60 -3.89
N MET A 31 -0.12 4.42 -2.84
CA MET A 31 0.28 5.49 -1.92
C MET A 31 1.76 5.38 -1.54
N MET A 32 2.36 6.54 -1.25
CA MET A 32 3.71 6.59 -0.69
C MET A 32 3.64 6.39 0.83
N GLY A 33 4.25 5.32 1.33
CA GLY A 33 4.34 5.02 2.74
C GLY A 33 5.07 6.13 3.51
N GLY A 34 4.50 6.53 4.64
CA GLY A 34 5.04 7.60 5.48
C GLY A 34 4.85 9.02 4.94
N PHE A 35 4.05 9.21 3.87
CA PHE A 35 3.64 10.52 3.39
C PHE A 35 2.17 10.82 3.74
N PRO A 36 1.83 12.03 4.22
CA PRO A 36 2.72 13.13 4.64
C PRO A 36 3.47 12.86 5.96
N ASP A 37 2.99 11.89 6.74
CA ASP A 37 3.58 11.35 7.97
C ASP A 37 3.04 9.93 8.18
N MET A 38 3.57 9.20 9.16
CA MET A 38 3.20 7.79 9.41
C MET A 38 1.74 7.60 9.80
N ASP A 39 1.21 8.46 10.67
CA ASP A 39 -0.16 8.35 11.18
C ASP A 39 -1.18 8.61 10.07
N THR A 40 -0.96 9.65 9.27
CA THR A 40 -1.80 9.96 8.11
C THR A 40 -1.67 8.90 7.03
N SER A 41 -0.47 8.36 6.80
CA SER A 41 -0.25 7.29 5.83
C SER A 41 -1.06 6.04 6.21
N LEU A 42 -1.06 5.64 7.48
CA LEU A 42 -1.91 4.54 7.95
C LEU A 42 -3.40 4.85 7.75
N ALA A 43 -3.87 6.03 8.15
CA ALA A 43 -5.28 6.40 8.00
C ALA A 43 -5.74 6.41 6.53
N VAL A 44 -4.85 6.74 5.59
CA VAL A 44 -5.13 6.65 4.14
C VAL A 44 -5.22 5.20 3.69
N ALA A 45 -4.33 4.32 4.17
CA ALA A 45 -4.36 2.91 3.82
C ALA A 45 -5.64 2.23 4.36
N ASP A 46 -6.04 2.54 5.59
CA ASP A 46 -7.31 2.10 6.18
C ASP A 46 -8.48 2.56 5.31
N ALA A 47 -8.50 3.85 4.93
CA ALA A 47 -9.57 4.41 4.10
C ALA A 47 -9.65 3.74 2.72
N TYR A 48 -8.53 3.35 2.11
CA TYR A 48 -8.54 2.59 0.84
C TYR A 48 -9.17 1.22 1.02
N ALA A 49 -8.81 0.49 2.08
CA ALA A 49 -9.38 -0.82 2.39
C ALA A 49 -10.90 -0.72 2.65
N GLU A 50 -11.34 0.25 3.45
CA GLU A 50 -12.76 0.47 3.77
C GLU A 50 -13.59 0.94 2.56
N SER A 51 -12.95 1.61 1.60
CA SER A 51 -13.62 2.18 0.42
C SER A 51 -13.70 1.21 -0.77
N GLY A 52 -13.34 -0.06 -0.59
CA GLY A 52 -13.47 -1.11 -1.61
C GLY A 52 -12.31 -1.23 -2.58
N ALA A 53 -11.09 -0.84 -2.17
CA ALA A 53 -9.88 -1.27 -2.88
C ALA A 53 -9.75 -2.81 -2.78
N ASP A 54 -9.42 -3.47 -3.88
CA ASP A 54 -9.18 -4.92 -3.88
C ASP A 54 -7.77 -5.24 -3.36
N LEU A 55 -6.82 -4.34 -3.62
CA LEU A 55 -5.43 -4.39 -3.15
C LEU A 55 -4.97 -2.96 -2.85
N VAL A 56 -3.97 -2.81 -1.99
CA VAL A 56 -3.30 -1.51 -1.76
C VAL A 56 -1.83 -1.64 -2.15
N GLU A 57 -1.35 -0.74 -3.00
CA GLU A 57 0.08 -0.65 -3.32
C GLU A 57 0.75 0.34 -2.37
N LEU A 58 1.55 -0.19 -1.44
CA LEU A 58 2.28 0.62 -0.47
C LEU A 58 3.73 0.82 -0.93
N GLY A 59 4.03 2.02 -1.42
CA GLY A 59 5.36 2.40 -1.87
C GLY A 59 6.30 2.66 -0.69
N VAL A 60 7.51 2.10 -0.75
CA VAL A 60 8.60 2.44 0.17
C VAL A 60 9.40 3.60 -0.44
N PRO A 61 9.55 4.74 0.24
CA PRO A 61 10.27 5.88 -0.32
C PRO A 61 11.76 5.55 -0.49
N PHE A 62 12.34 5.99 -1.62
CA PHE A 62 13.72 5.69 -2.01
C PHE A 62 14.46 6.98 -2.37
N SER A 63 15.76 7.06 -2.06
CA SER A 63 16.57 8.27 -2.20
C SER A 63 16.94 8.62 -3.64
N ASP A 64 16.83 7.67 -4.58
CA ASP A 64 17.16 7.88 -6.00
C ASP A 64 16.06 7.35 -6.94
N PRO A 65 14.83 7.91 -6.90
CA PRO A 65 13.68 7.36 -7.60
C PRO A 65 13.62 7.81 -9.07
N LEU A 66 14.61 7.39 -9.88
CA LEU A 66 14.79 7.83 -11.27
C LEU A 66 13.61 7.52 -12.21
N ALA A 67 12.78 6.52 -11.86
CA ALA A 67 11.64 6.10 -12.67
C ALA A 67 10.33 6.82 -12.31
N ASP A 68 10.29 7.54 -11.17
CA ASP A 68 9.06 8.14 -10.68
C ASP A 68 8.78 9.51 -11.30
N GLY A 69 7.50 9.77 -11.57
CA GLY A 69 7.03 11.10 -11.96
C GLY A 69 7.18 12.12 -10.82
N PRO A 70 7.04 13.42 -11.12
CA PRO A 70 7.32 14.50 -10.16
C PRO A 70 6.45 14.45 -8.90
N VAL A 71 5.22 13.94 -8.99
CA VAL A 71 4.30 13.82 -7.83
C VAL A 71 4.78 12.75 -6.85
N ILE A 72 5.09 11.55 -7.35
CA ILE A 72 5.53 10.42 -6.52
C ILE A 72 6.93 10.72 -5.95
N HIS A 73 7.82 11.27 -6.77
CA HIS A 73 9.14 11.70 -6.32
C HIS A 73 9.06 12.75 -5.19
N ALA A 74 8.16 13.74 -5.31
CA ALA A 74 7.98 14.75 -4.26
C ALA A 74 7.39 14.16 -2.97
N ALA A 75 6.46 13.21 -3.07
CA ALA A 75 5.92 12.49 -1.92
C ALA A 75 7.01 11.66 -1.21
N GLY A 76 7.82 10.91 -1.97
CA GLY A 76 8.91 10.11 -1.43
C GLY A 76 10.00 10.97 -0.76
N THR A 77 10.38 12.08 -1.40
CA THR A 77 11.33 13.05 -0.81
C THR A 77 10.83 13.58 0.54
N ARG A 78 9.53 13.92 0.63
CA ARG A 78 8.93 14.41 1.89
C ARG A 78 8.82 13.33 2.95
N ALA A 79 8.46 12.10 2.57
CA ALA A 79 8.41 10.96 3.47
C ALA A 79 9.80 10.67 4.08
N LEU A 80 10.87 10.65 3.26
CA LEU A 80 12.24 10.48 3.74
C LEU A 80 12.65 11.62 4.69
N ALA A 81 12.32 12.86 4.36
CA ALA A 81 12.59 14.01 5.22
C ALA A 81 11.84 13.94 6.56
N ALA A 82 10.68 13.29 6.59
CA ALA A 82 9.88 13.03 7.79
C ALA A 82 10.34 11.77 8.57
N GLY A 83 11.37 11.07 8.09
CA GLY A 83 11.96 9.91 8.78
C GLY A 83 11.34 8.56 8.43
N ALA A 84 10.61 8.45 7.32
CA ALA A 84 10.08 7.17 6.85
C ALA A 84 11.20 6.15 6.62
N THR A 85 11.02 4.93 7.12
CA THR A 85 11.93 3.79 6.92
C THR A 85 11.18 2.60 6.31
N LEU A 86 11.93 1.61 5.80
CA LEU A 86 11.33 0.35 5.34
C LEU A 86 10.51 -0.30 6.46
N GLU A 87 11.06 -0.38 7.67
CA GLU A 87 10.40 -0.98 8.82
C GLU A 87 9.11 -0.24 9.17
N GLY A 88 9.13 1.10 9.20
CA GLY A 88 7.94 1.90 9.48
C GLY A 88 6.85 1.70 8.42
N VAL A 89 7.24 1.62 7.14
CA VAL A 89 6.27 1.34 6.06
C VAL A 89 5.70 -0.08 6.18
N LEU A 90 6.49 -1.08 6.54
CA LEU A 90 5.98 -2.43 6.78
C LEU A 90 5.06 -2.51 8.01
N GLU A 91 5.29 -1.69 9.04
CA GLU A 91 4.41 -1.60 10.21
C GLU A 91 2.99 -1.11 9.83
N ILE A 92 2.84 -0.32 8.76
CA ILE A 92 1.53 0.04 8.22
C ILE A 92 0.78 -1.23 7.78
N CYS A 93 1.43 -2.15 7.06
CA CYS A 93 0.82 -3.42 6.65
C CYS A 93 0.40 -4.28 7.85
N ASP A 94 1.22 -4.33 8.90
CA ASP A 94 0.91 -5.10 10.11
C ASP A 94 -0.30 -4.55 10.88
N ARG A 95 -0.55 -3.23 10.76
CA ARG A 95 -1.67 -2.56 11.43
C ARG A 95 -2.99 -2.60 10.64
N LEU A 96 -2.95 -2.93 9.35
CA LEU A 96 -4.10 -2.98 8.43
C LEU A 96 -4.94 -4.27 8.50
N ALA A 97 -4.93 -4.99 9.64
CA ALA A 97 -5.54 -6.31 9.76
C ALA A 97 -7.04 -6.29 10.14
#